data_AF-A0A7Z0ITU9-F1
#
_entry.id   AF-A0A7Z0ITU9-F1
#
_cell.length_a   1.000
_cell.length_b   1.000
_cell.length_c   1.000
_cell.angle_alpha   90.00
_cell.angle_beta   90.00
_cell.angle_gamma   90.00
#
_symmetry.space_group_name_H-M   'P 1'
#
loop_
_entity.id
_entity.type
_entity.pdbx_description
1 polymer ?
#
loop_
_entity_poly.entity_id
_entity_poly.type
_entity_poly.pdbx_seq_one_letter_code
_entity_poly.pdbx_strand_id
1 'polypeptide(L)'
;MTDKTPTDQLFEAWAAFDTSLWEGNGLNPDALESVKAALAALKDEWSAQERVPKSVAALLIEMFPATEANAAAYRERGSSQASQIDEAAYELQQLIADALLE
;
A
#
# COMPACT_ATOMS: atom_id res chain seq x y z
N MET A 1 -15.70 -21.70 3.06
CA MET A 1 -14.71 -20.66 2.75
C MET A 1 -15.28 -19.39 3.32
N THR A 2 -14.64 -18.81 4.33
CA THR A 2 -15.00 -17.47 4.79
C THR A 2 -14.41 -16.51 3.75
N ASP A 3 -15.24 -15.72 3.08
CA ASP A 3 -14.76 -14.69 2.18
C ASP A 3 -13.89 -13.70 2.99
N LYS A 4 -12.69 -13.39 2.50
CA LYS A 4 -11.79 -12.44 3.16
C LYS A 4 -12.39 -11.05 3.09
N THR A 5 -12.36 -10.31 4.21
CA THR A 5 -12.81 -8.92 4.22
C THR A 5 -11.87 -8.05 3.39
N PRO A 6 -12.30 -6.90 2.85
CA PRO A 6 -11.40 -5.95 2.19
C PRO A 6 -10.23 -5.52 3.08
N THR A 7 -10.45 -5.46 4.40
CA THR A 7 -9.39 -5.21 5.38
C THR A 7 -8.35 -6.33 5.37
N ASP A 8 -8.76 -7.60 5.46
CA ASP A 8 -7.83 -8.73 5.44
C ASP A 8 -7.02 -8.76 4.12
N GLN A 9 -7.69 -8.46 3.00
CA GLN A 9 -7.07 -8.38 1.68
C GLN A 9 -6.00 -7.28 1.63
N LEU A 10 -6.26 -6.11 2.22
CA LEU A 10 -5.27 -5.03 2.30
C LEU A 10 -4.03 -5.45 3.10
N PHE A 11 -4.21 -6.07 4.26
CA PHE A 11 -3.08 -6.51 5.09
C PHE A 11 -2.21 -7.53 4.37
N GLU A 12 -2.82 -8.50 3.69
CA GLU A 12 -2.08 -9.51 2.92
C GLU A 12 -1.37 -8.91 1.71
N ALA A 13 -2.06 -8.07 0.94
CA ALA A 13 -1.48 -7.41 -0.23
C ALA A 13 -0.32 -6.50 0.17
N TRP A 14 -0.49 -5.72 1.24
CA TRP A 14 0.57 -4.86 1.77
C TRP A 14 1.77 -5.68 2.22
N ALA A 15 1.57 -6.74 3.01
CA ALA A 15 2.65 -7.57 3.49
C ALA A 15 3.46 -8.17 2.32
N ALA A 16 2.80 -8.61 1.25
CA ALA A 16 3.47 -9.12 0.05
C ALA A 16 4.28 -8.03 -0.68
N PHE A 17 3.71 -6.83 -0.83
CA PHE A 17 4.35 -5.69 -1.47
C PHE A 17 5.58 -5.22 -0.68
N ASP A 18 5.42 -4.95 0.61
CA ASP A 18 6.48 -4.45 1.50
C ASP A 18 7.62 -5.46 1.65
N THR A 19 7.29 -6.76 1.81
CA THR A 19 8.30 -7.83 1.87
C THR A 19 9.14 -7.88 0.59
N SER A 20 8.52 -7.73 -0.59
CA SER A 20 9.25 -7.72 -1.87
C SER A 20 10.28 -6.58 -1.91
N LEU A 21 9.90 -5.39 -1.47
CA LEU A 21 10.81 -4.24 -1.43
C LEU A 21 11.93 -4.47 -0.42
N TRP A 22 11.58 -4.88 0.80
CA TRP A 22 12.50 -5.09 1.91
C TRP A 22 13.56 -6.17 1.62
N GLU A 23 13.15 -7.29 1.00
CA GLU A 23 14.05 -8.39 0.61
C GLU A 23 14.96 -8.02 -0.57
N GLY A 24 14.73 -6.89 -1.25
CA GLY A 24 15.52 -6.49 -2.41
C GLY A 24 15.05 -7.11 -3.72
N ASN A 25 13.85 -7.71 -3.76
CA ASN A 25 13.30 -8.35 -4.97
C ASN A 25 12.79 -7.32 -6.00
N GLY A 26 12.78 -6.03 -5.64
CA GLY A 26 12.29 -4.95 -6.47
C GLY A 26 10.80 -4.69 -6.33
N LEU A 27 10.34 -3.76 -7.15
CA LEU A 27 8.92 -3.43 -7.26
C LEU A 27 8.18 -4.62 -7.88
N ASN A 28 7.30 -5.25 -7.10
CA ASN A 28 6.40 -6.30 -7.58
C ASN A 28 5.09 -5.66 -8.05
N PRO A 29 4.82 -5.63 -9.38
CA PRO A 29 3.64 -4.97 -9.93
C PRO A 29 2.34 -5.68 -9.52
N ASP A 30 2.32 -7.02 -9.44
CA ASP A 30 1.12 -7.76 -9.08
C ASP A 30 0.74 -7.52 -7.60
N ALA A 31 1.75 -7.41 -6.74
CA ALA A 31 1.54 -7.05 -5.33
C ALA A 31 1.05 -5.61 -5.18
N LEU A 32 1.63 -4.67 -5.93
CA LEU A 32 1.19 -3.27 -5.95
C LEU A 32 -0.26 -3.15 -6.42
N GLU A 33 -0.63 -3.78 -7.53
CA GLU A 33 -2.01 -3.76 -8.04
C GLU A 33 -2.99 -4.41 -7.04
N SER A 34 -2.56 -5.44 -6.31
CA SER A 34 -3.36 -6.04 -5.24
C SER A 34 -3.61 -5.05 -4.09
N VAL A 35 -2.61 -4.25 -3.71
CA VAL A 35 -2.77 -3.19 -2.70
C VAL A 35 -3.78 -2.15 -3.19
N LYS A 36 -3.64 -1.68 -4.44
CA LYS A 36 -4.56 -0.69 -5.02
C LYS A 36 -6.00 -1.19 -5.08
N ALA A 37 -6.20 -2.44 -5.51
CA ALA A 37 -7.53 -3.05 -5.57
C ALA A 37 -8.15 -3.15 -4.17
N ALA A 38 -7.37 -3.52 -3.15
CA ALA A 38 -7.84 -3.57 -1.77
C ALA A 38 -8.18 -2.18 -1.21
N LEU A 39 -7.39 -1.15 -1.53
CA LEU A 39 -7.69 0.24 -1.16
C LEU A 39 -9.00 0.73 -1.80
N ALA A 40 -9.23 0.41 -3.08
CA ALA A 40 -10.48 0.74 -3.76
C ALA A 40 -11.69 0.03 -3.12
N ALA A 41 -11.56 -1.25 -2.79
CA ALA A 41 -12.62 -1.99 -2.10
C ALA A 41 -12.92 -1.43 -0.68
N LEU A 42 -11.88 -0.97 0.02
CA LEU A 42 -12.04 -0.32 1.33
C LEU A 42 -12.71 1.05 1.25
N LYS A 43 -12.41 1.83 0.20
CA LYS A 43 -13.13 3.08 -0.07
C LYS A 43 -14.65 2.83 -0.17
N ASP A 44 -15.04 1.82 -0.94
CA ASP A 44 -16.46 1.45 -1.07
C ASP A 44 -17.05 1.01 0.28
N GLU A 45 -16.32 0.20 1.06
CA GLU A 45 -16.76 -0.29 2.37
C GLU A 45 -16.92 0.85 3.41
N TRP A 46 -16.04 1.84 3.37
CA TRP A 46 -16.03 2.96 4.33
C TRP A 46 -16.86 4.15 3.91
N SER A 47 -17.31 4.22 2.65
CA SER A 47 -18.26 5.25 2.21
C SER A 47 -19.51 5.36 3.09
N ALA A 48 -19.88 4.26 3.77
CA ALA A 48 -21.01 4.19 4.70
C ALA A 48 -20.62 4.27 6.19
N GLN A 49 -19.34 4.45 6.53
CA GLN A 49 -18.81 4.37 7.89
C GLN A 49 -18.13 5.69 8.33
N GLU A 50 -18.51 6.22 9.49
CA GLU A 50 -17.89 7.42 10.06
C GLU A 50 -16.51 7.18 10.70
N ARG A 51 -16.08 5.91 10.82
CA ARG A 51 -14.88 5.53 11.57
C ARG A 51 -14.15 4.39 10.87
N VAL A 52 -12.84 4.55 10.75
CA VAL A 52 -11.92 3.50 10.28
C VAL A 52 -11.35 2.75 11.50
N PRO A 53 -11.24 1.41 11.47
CA PRO A 53 -10.59 0.67 12.54
C PRO A 53 -9.13 1.13 12.73
N LYS A 54 -8.69 1.25 13.99
CA LYS A 54 -7.35 1.76 14.33
C LYS A 54 -6.22 0.99 13.64
N SER A 55 -6.35 -0.33 13.52
CA SER A 55 -5.35 -1.18 12.85
C SER A 55 -5.18 -0.79 11.38
N VAL A 56 -6.29 -0.52 10.68
CA VAL A 56 -6.21 -0.12 9.28
C VAL A 56 -5.66 1.30 9.16
N ALA A 57 -6.13 2.24 9.99
CA ALA A 57 -5.59 3.60 9.98
C ALA A 57 -4.07 3.63 10.23
N ALA A 58 -3.56 2.81 11.15
CA ALA A 58 -2.13 2.67 11.38
C ALA A 58 -1.41 2.16 10.12
N LEU A 59 -1.94 1.12 9.47
CA LEU A 59 -1.38 0.59 8.24
C LEU A 59 -1.32 1.65 7.13
N LEU A 60 -2.43 2.36 6.86
CA LEU A 60 -2.49 3.39 5.82
C LEU A 60 -1.45 4.51 6.05
N ILE A 61 -1.25 4.92 7.30
CA ILE A 61 -0.25 5.93 7.66
C ILE A 61 1.17 5.43 7.39
N GLU A 62 1.45 4.14 7.57
CA GLU A 62 2.79 3.57 7.36
C GLU A 62 3.13 3.31 5.88
N MET A 63 2.14 3.11 5.01
CA MET A 63 2.39 2.71 3.61
C MET A 63 3.31 3.68 2.86
N PHE A 64 3.04 4.99 2.94
CA PHE A 64 3.85 6.01 2.28
C PHE A 64 5.30 6.04 2.79
N PRO A 65 5.57 6.29 4.10
CA PRO A 65 6.94 6.41 4.58
C PRO A 65 7.74 5.10 4.43
N ALA A 66 7.10 3.92 4.56
CA ALA A 66 7.77 2.65 4.32
C ALA A 66 8.20 2.47 2.85
N THR A 67 7.33 2.85 1.91
CA THR A 67 7.63 2.77 0.47
C THR A 67 8.71 3.78 0.08
N GLU A 68 8.65 5.02 0.59
CA GLU A 68 9.65 6.06 0.35
C GLU A 68 11.04 5.66 0.89
N ALA A 69 11.09 5.09 2.11
CA ALA A 69 12.32 4.59 2.70
C ALA A 69 12.97 3.48 1.83
N ASN A 70 12.15 2.59 1.26
CA ASN A 70 12.63 1.60 0.31
C ASN A 70 13.14 2.26 -0.99
N ALA A 71 12.44 3.25 -1.54
CA ALA A 71 12.92 3.99 -2.72
C ALA A 71 14.32 4.60 -2.48
N ALA A 72 14.53 5.20 -1.29
CA ALA A 72 15.83 5.73 -0.89
C ALA A 72 16.91 4.64 -0.80
N ALA A 73 16.61 3.50 -0.17
CA ALA A 73 17.54 2.37 -0.08
C ALA A 73 17.93 1.81 -1.47
N TYR A 74 16.98 1.74 -2.40
CA TYR A 74 17.25 1.33 -3.78
C TYR A 74 18.10 2.36 -4.54
N ARG A 75 17.86 3.65 -4.29
CA ARG A 75 18.65 4.76 -4.86
C ARG A 75 20.10 4.69 -4.40
N GLU A 76 20.35 4.46 -3.11
CA GLU A 76 21.70 4.30 -2.55
C GLU A 76 22.45 3.11 -3.16
N ARG A 77 21.72 2.04 -3.51
CA ARG A 77 22.26 0.86 -4.20
C ARG A 77 22.46 1.05 -5.71
N GLY A 78 22.07 2.21 -6.26
CA GLY A 78 22.15 2.50 -7.69
C GLY A 78 21.13 1.73 -8.54
N SER A 79 20.03 1.26 -7.95
CA SER A 79 18.98 0.56 -8.68
C SER A 79 18.14 1.51 -9.53
N SER A 80 17.86 1.12 -10.78
CA SER A 80 16.99 1.85 -11.69
C SER A 80 15.51 1.83 -11.26
N GLN A 81 15.13 0.96 -10.33
CA GLN A 81 13.76 0.87 -9.83
C GLN A 81 13.43 1.93 -8.77
N ALA A 82 14.42 2.65 -8.24
CA ALA A 82 14.20 3.63 -7.17
C ALA A 82 13.11 4.66 -7.52
N SER A 83 13.10 5.18 -8.76
CA SER A 83 12.08 6.14 -9.21
C SER A 83 10.68 5.53 -9.28
N GLN A 84 10.56 4.26 -9.69
CA GLN A 84 9.27 3.58 -9.78
C GLN A 84 8.69 3.28 -8.39
N ILE A 85 9.56 2.96 -7.42
CA ILE A 85 9.16 2.77 -6.03
C ILE A 85 8.72 4.11 -5.41
N ASP A 86 9.42 5.20 -5.73
CA ASP A 86 9.05 6.56 -5.34
C ASP A 86 7.66 6.95 -5.89
N GLU A 87 7.43 6.72 -7.19
CA GLU A 87 6.14 6.93 -7.84
C GLU A 87 5.02 6.10 -7.18
N ALA A 88 5.29 4.82 -6.88
CA ALA A 88 4.33 3.97 -6.18
C ALA A 88 3.98 4.50 -4.79
N ALA A 89 4.94 5.07 -4.05
CA ALA A 89 4.66 5.69 -2.75
C ALA A 89 3.62 6.82 -2.88
N TYR A 90 3.85 7.75 -3.80
CA TYR A 90 2.91 8.86 -4.04
C TYR A 90 1.55 8.39 -4.55
N GLU A 91 1.53 7.39 -5.44
CA GLU A 91 0.29 6.80 -5.93
C GLU A 91 -0.53 6.20 -4.79
N LEU A 92 0.10 5.42 -3.91
CA LEU A 92 -0.56 4.87 -2.72
C LEU A 92 -1.08 5.97 -1.79
N GLN A 93 -0.30 7.04 -1.57
CA GLN A 93 -0.74 8.16 -0.75
C GLN A 93 -1.99 8.85 -1.32
N GLN A 94 -2.06 9.04 -2.65
CA GLN A 94 -3.24 9.60 -3.30
C GLN A 94 -4.47 8.69 -3.13
N LEU A 95 -4.33 7.40 -3.38
CA LEU A 95 -5.43 6.43 -3.21
C LEU A 95 -5.93 6.38 -1.76
N ILE A 96 -5.04 6.48 -0.78
CA ILE A 96 -5.38 6.53 0.64
C ILE A 96 -6.13 7.82 0.96
N ALA A 97 -5.69 8.97 0.44
CA ALA A 97 -6.38 10.24 0.63
C ALA A 97 -7.79 10.19 0.03
N ASP A 98 -7.93 9.66 -1.19
CA ASP A 98 -9.20 9.49 -1.89
C ASP A 98 -10.16 8.53 -1.17
N ALA A 99 -9.62 7.57 -0.41
CA ALA A 99 -10.42 6.63 0.38
C ALA A 99 -10.91 7.22 1.72
N LEU A 100 -10.33 8.32 2.19
CA LEU A 100 -10.60 8.90 3.51
C LEU A 100 -11.27 10.28 3.49
N LEU A 101 -11.23 11.00 2.36
CA LEU A 101 -11.68 12.40 2.27
C LEU A 101 -12.94 12.64 1.42
N GLU A 102 -13.49 11.59 0.80
CA GLU A 102 -14.78 11.62 0.07
C GLU A 102 -15.92 10.98 0.87
#